data_AF-A0A7X8B2H5-F1
#
_entry.id   AF-A0A7X8B2H5-F1
#
_cell.length_a   1.000
_cell.length_b   1.000
_cell.length_c   1.000
_cell.angle_alpha   90.00
_cell.angle_beta   90.00
_cell.angle_gamma   90.00
#
_symmetry.space_group_name_H-M   'P 1'
#
loop_
_entity.id
_entity.type
_entity.pdbx_description
1 polymer ?
#
loop_
_entity_poly.entity_id
_entity_poly.type
_entity_poly.pdbx_seq_one_letter_code
_entity_poly.pdbx_strand_id
1 'polypeptide(L)'
;MIQTLNTLEGKPMPVALAAWNTQDLMKQLEDLLRSIVEEEKNDIPVKRVQRQLERELLYQEIQLQWPKMAPNERLAAWKKLIQLSEQAAKTPLPTCVGCGECCRKGSPTLHSEDLELLREGKIPWADIYTLRAGEPVRSPFQEGLTILTEERIKLREKPGSTECCFFDGETDQCTIYLHRPLQCRAQACWDPRSTTRLTDMPHLTRAELFQGVDLLLDLMEEHDQRCSFERLHKAFEKLHQTGGDSVEEVLRLLSYEDHFRTFLCDRLNIPDENRRLVFGRSFSELLPIFGLKLVTESDGSTCLVPDGRDGE
;
A
#
# COMPACT_ATOMS: atom_id res chain seq x y z
N MET A 1 53.21 16.19 10.74
CA MET A 1 53.12 15.21 9.63
C MET A 1 52.43 13.95 10.14
N ILE A 2 51.14 14.04 10.47
CA ILE A 2 50.24 12.88 10.68
C ILE A 2 48.86 13.34 10.21
N GLN A 3 48.69 13.38 8.89
CA GLN A 3 47.43 13.65 8.20
C GLN A 3 47.23 12.48 7.24
N THR A 4 46.90 11.30 7.77
CA THR A 4 46.68 10.12 6.92
C THR A 4 45.92 9.01 7.65
N LEU A 5 44.73 9.31 8.19
CA LEU A 5 43.80 8.27 8.66
C LEU A 5 42.31 8.66 8.52
N ASN A 6 41.97 9.65 7.67
CA ASN A 6 40.61 10.24 7.63
C ASN A 6 39.70 9.74 6.50
N THR A 7 40.09 8.71 5.75
CA THR A 7 39.23 8.13 4.71
C THR A 7 39.40 6.62 4.68
N LEU A 8 38.28 5.91 4.84
CA LEU A 8 38.04 4.66 4.12
C LEU A 8 37.11 5.06 2.97
N GLU A 9 37.58 4.90 1.75
CA GLU A 9 36.75 4.96 0.53
C GLU A 9 35.95 6.26 0.34
N GLY A 10 36.55 7.42 0.62
CA GLY A 10 35.98 8.73 0.24
C GLY A 10 34.84 9.26 1.10
N LYS A 11 34.37 8.51 2.12
CA LYS A 11 33.31 8.98 3.03
C LYS A 11 33.88 9.82 4.18
N PRO A 12 33.28 10.99 4.50
CA PRO A 12 33.83 11.89 5.51
C PRO A 12 33.80 11.23 6.88
N MET A 13 34.98 11.04 7.49
CA MET A 13 35.06 10.66 8.89
C MET A 13 34.51 11.79 9.76
N PRO A 14 33.56 11.51 10.67
CA PRO A 14 32.98 12.55 11.48
C PRO A 14 34.01 13.13 12.45
N VAL A 15 34.14 14.46 12.45
CA VAL A 15 35.16 15.24 13.18
C VAL A 15 35.06 15.06 14.71
N ALA A 16 33.95 14.52 15.23
CA ALA A 16 33.65 14.41 16.65
C ALA A 16 33.24 13.00 17.12
N LEU A 17 33.60 11.92 16.40
CA LEU A 17 33.19 10.54 16.72
C LEU A 17 33.44 10.13 18.19
N ALA A 18 34.55 10.60 18.77
CA ALA A 18 34.89 10.35 20.17
C ALA A 18 33.89 10.95 21.17
N ALA A 19 33.21 12.04 20.80
CA ALA A 19 32.28 12.77 21.66
C ALA A 19 30.82 12.32 21.50
N TRP A 20 30.52 11.46 20.52
CA TRP A 20 29.15 11.02 20.24
C TRP A 20 28.56 10.21 21.40
N ASN A 21 27.37 10.60 21.82
CA ASN A 21 26.50 9.74 22.62
C ASN A 21 25.72 8.78 21.69
N THR A 22 24.84 7.95 22.26
CA THR A 22 24.03 7.00 21.48
C THR A 22 23.07 7.69 20.50
N GLN A 23 22.52 8.85 20.87
CA GLN A 23 21.63 9.61 20.00
C GLN A 23 22.39 10.19 18.80
N ASP A 24 23.61 10.69 19.02
CA ASP A 24 24.49 11.15 17.94
C ASP A 24 24.84 10.01 16.99
N LEU A 25 25.19 8.83 17.52
CA LEU A 25 25.45 7.64 16.71
C LEU A 25 24.25 7.29 15.82
N MET A 26 23.04 7.26 16.38
CA MET A 26 21.82 6.91 15.64
C MET A 26 21.54 7.91 14.51
N LYS A 27 21.63 9.22 14.81
CA LYS A 27 21.43 10.28 13.81
C LYS A 27 22.45 10.16 12.69
N GLN A 28 23.71 9.94 13.02
CA GLN A 28 24.79 9.91 12.04
C GLN A 28 24.76 8.62 11.20
N LEU A 29 24.29 7.52 11.79
CA LEU A 29 24.00 6.31 11.04
C LEU A 29 22.86 6.55 10.03
N GLU A 30 21.79 7.24 10.43
CA GLU A 30 20.70 7.60 9.53
C GLU A 30 21.18 8.45 8.34
N ASP A 31 22.01 9.47 8.61
CA ASP A 31 22.64 10.31 7.58
C ASP A 31 23.53 9.48 6.63
N LEU A 32 24.32 8.56 7.19
CA LEU A 32 25.14 7.62 6.41
C LEU A 32 24.28 6.72 5.51
N LEU A 33 23.18 6.18 6.03
CA LEU A 33 22.29 5.31 5.25
C LEU A 33 21.64 6.05 4.09
N ARG A 34 21.22 7.32 4.29
CA ARG A 34 20.71 8.16 3.20
C ARG A 34 21.76 8.33 2.11
N SER A 35 22.98 8.68 2.48
CA SER A 35 24.11 8.82 1.54
C SER A 35 24.41 7.53 0.78
N ILE A 36 24.42 6.38 1.45
CA ILE A 36 24.66 5.08 0.80
C ILE A 36 23.55 4.76 -0.22
N VAL A 37 22.28 4.92 0.15
CA VAL A 37 21.16 4.64 -0.76
C VAL A 37 21.19 5.56 -1.98
N GLU A 38 21.50 6.86 -1.79
CA GLU A 38 21.66 7.83 -2.87
C GLU A 38 22.82 7.45 -3.82
N GLU A 39 23.97 7.02 -3.28
CA GLU A 39 25.14 6.59 -4.06
C GLU A 39 24.86 5.33 -4.89
N GLU A 40 24.18 4.33 -4.30
CA GLU A 40 23.85 3.06 -4.95
C GLU A 40 22.77 3.20 -6.04
N LYS A 41 22.09 4.37 -6.12
CA LYS A 41 21.01 4.66 -7.08
C LYS A 41 19.94 3.57 -7.11
N ASN A 42 19.61 3.02 -5.94
CA ASN A 42 18.56 2.03 -5.78
C ASN A 42 17.37 2.64 -5.04
N ASP A 43 16.17 2.12 -5.30
CA ASP A 43 14.93 2.63 -4.69
C ASP A 43 14.65 2.00 -3.31
N ILE A 44 15.71 1.53 -2.63
CA ILE A 44 15.57 0.87 -1.33
C ILE A 44 15.30 1.90 -0.25
N PRO A 45 14.18 1.80 0.51
CA PRO A 45 13.91 2.74 1.58
C PRO A 45 14.98 2.68 2.67
N VAL A 46 15.46 3.84 3.13
CA VAL A 46 16.46 3.96 4.21
C VAL A 46 16.01 3.21 5.47
N LYS A 47 14.74 3.35 5.87
CA LYS A 47 14.16 2.64 7.03
C LYS A 47 14.23 1.12 6.87
N ARG A 48 14.16 0.60 5.65
CA ARG A 48 14.35 -0.83 5.37
C ARG A 48 15.79 -1.25 5.66
N VAL A 49 16.78 -0.52 5.14
CA VAL A 49 18.20 -0.80 5.38
C VAL A 49 18.49 -0.76 6.88
N GLN A 50 17.98 0.25 7.58
CA GLN A 50 18.10 0.35 9.04
C GLN A 50 17.52 -0.88 9.75
N ARG A 51 16.27 -1.28 9.46
CA ARG A 51 15.65 -2.47 10.08
C ARG A 51 16.40 -3.76 9.77
N GLN A 52 17.08 -3.85 8.62
CA GLN A 52 17.96 -4.97 8.32
C GLN A 52 19.20 -4.97 9.21
N LEU A 53 19.84 -3.81 9.40
CA LEU A 53 20.99 -3.67 10.31
C LEU A 53 20.64 -3.99 11.76
N GLU A 54 19.46 -3.60 12.22
CA GLU A 54 18.99 -3.89 13.58
C GLU A 54 18.93 -5.40 13.90
N ARG A 55 18.92 -6.26 12.88
CA ARG A 55 18.93 -7.72 13.02
C ARG A 55 20.35 -8.31 13.11
N GLU A 56 21.37 -7.55 12.75
CA GLU A 56 22.76 -8.00 12.80
C GLU A 56 23.27 -7.99 14.24
N LEU A 57 23.84 -9.12 14.69
CA LEU A 57 24.40 -9.23 16.05
C LEU A 57 25.46 -8.16 16.31
N LEU A 58 26.32 -7.91 15.33
CA LEU A 58 27.36 -6.90 15.42
C LEU A 58 26.79 -5.48 15.62
N TYR A 59 25.67 -5.16 14.97
CA TYR A 59 25.00 -3.88 15.18
C TYR A 59 24.49 -3.78 16.62
N GLN A 60 23.82 -4.82 17.12
CA GLN A 60 23.26 -4.86 18.48
C GLN A 60 24.35 -4.73 19.55
N GLU A 61 25.48 -5.42 19.34
CA GLU A 61 26.66 -5.32 20.21
C GLU A 61 27.24 -3.90 20.23
N ILE A 62 27.41 -3.28 19.05
CA ILE A 62 27.92 -1.91 18.95
C ILE A 62 26.99 -0.95 19.66
N GLN A 63 25.68 -1.03 19.45
CA GLN A 63 24.69 -0.18 20.12
C GLN A 63 24.77 -0.29 21.64
N LEU A 64 24.83 -1.53 22.16
CA LEU A 64 24.88 -1.80 23.60
C LEU A 64 26.18 -1.30 24.24
N GLN A 65 27.31 -1.46 23.55
CA GLN A 65 28.63 -1.13 24.09
C GLN A 65 29.06 0.32 23.81
N TRP A 66 28.43 1.02 22.88
CA TRP A 66 28.81 2.38 22.47
C TRP A 66 29.05 3.36 23.63
N PRO A 67 28.19 3.41 24.69
CA PRO A 67 28.41 4.31 25.82
C PRO A 67 29.68 4.01 26.63
N LYS A 68 30.19 2.77 26.55
CA LYS A 68 31.35 2.27 27.31
C LYS A 68 32.64 2.23 26.48
N MET A 69 32.54 2.36 25.16
CA MET A 69 33.67 2.29 24.25
C MET A 69 34.60 3.49 24.41
N ALA A 70 35.90 3.22 24.45
CA ALA A 70 36.94 4.24 24.31
C ALA A 70 36.94 4.84 22.89
N PRO A 71 37.51 6.05 22.68
CA PRO A 71 37.49 6.72 21.37
C PRO A 71 38.02 5.89 20.19
N ASN A 72 39.08 5.09 20.39
CA ASN A 72 39.65 4.20 19.39
C ASN A 72 38.72 3.01 19.06
N GLU A 73 37.99 2.50 20.04
CA GLU A 73 37.01 1.43 19.86
C GLU A 73 35.79 1.94 19.08
N ARG A 74 35.33 3.17 19.36
CA ARG A 74 34.27 3.84 18.58
C ARG A 74 34.64 3.99 17.11
N LEU A 75 35.89 4.32 16.82
CA LEU A 75 36.38 4.39 15.45
C LEU A 75 36.32 3.03 14.75
N ALA A 76 36.78 1.98 15.40
CA ALA A 76 36.71 0.63 14.86
C ALA A 76 35.26 0.16 14.65
N ALA A 77 34.38 0.45 15.61
CA ALA A 77 32.95 0.14 15.53
C ALA A 77 32.25 0.90 14.40
N TRP A 78 32.52 2.19 14.23
CA TRP A 78 31.96 3.01 13.14
C TRP A 78 32.35 2.48 11.77
N LYS A 79 33.63 2.08 11.58
CA LYS A 79 34.08 1.45 10.33
C LYS A 79 33.32 0.16 10.01
N LYS A 80 33.03 -0.65 11.03
CA LYS A 80 32.20 -1.86 10.87
C LYS A 80 30.76 -1.51 10.51
N LEU A 81 30.18 -0.47 11.12
CA LEU A 81 28.83 -0.01 10.79
C LEU A 81 28.72 0.48 9.34
N ILE A 82 29.75 1.19 8.82
CA ILE A 82 29.81 1.58 7.41
C ILE A 82 29.74 0.34 6.50
N GLN A 83 30.60 -0.65 6.75
CA GLN A 83 30.64 -1.88 5.95
C GLN A 83 29.32 -2.65 6.00
N LEU A 84 28.72 -2.80 7.19
CA LEU A 84 27.41 -3.43 7.34
C LEU A 84 26.32 -2.66 6.57
N SER A 85 26.35 -1.33 6.63
CA SER A 85 25.37 -0.46 5.97
C SER A 85 25.44 -0.58 4.45
N GLU A 86 26.65 -0.56 3.89
CA GLU A 86 26.87 -0.76 2.46
C GLU A 86 26.41 -2.14 2.00
N GLN A 87 26.74 -3.18 2.78
CA GLN A 87 26.31 -4.55 2.49
C GLN A 87 24.78 -4.67 2.53
N ALA A 88 24.12 -4.06 3.51
CA ALA A 88 22.67 -4.08 3.64
C ALA A 88 21.96 -3.34 2.50
N ALA A 89 22.54 -2.24 2.01
CA ALA A 89 22.02 -1.51 0.86
C ALA A 89 22.26 -2.26 -0.46
N LYS A 90 23.40 -2.94 -0.63
CA LYS A 90 23.72 -3.71 -1.84
C LYS A 90 22.99 -5.05 -1.92
N THR A 91 22.75 -5.68 -0.77
CA THR A 91 22.16 -7.02 -0.68
C THR A 91 21.01 -7.00 0.32
N PRO A 92 19.85 -6.47 -0.08
CA PRO A 92 18.67 -6.50 0.76
C PRO A 92 18.24 -7.96 1.02
N LEU A 93 17.86 -8.27 2.26
CA LEU A 93 17.35 -9.60 2.59
C LEU A 93 16.12 -9.93 1.74
N PRO A 94 15.96 -11.18 1.28
CA PRO A 94 14.76 -11.65 0.61
C PRO A 94 13.65 -11.99 1.63
N THR A 95 13.62 -11.25 2.76
CA THR A 95 12.52 -11.29 3.74
C THR A 95 11.99 -9.89 4.05
N CYS A 96 10.74 -9.81 4.50
CA CYS A 96 10.22 -8.58 5.09
C CYS A 96 10.95 -8.30 6.41
N VAL A 97 11.58 -7.13 6.51
CA VAL A 97 12.32 -6.73 7.71
C VAL A 97 11.46 -6.03 8.77
N GLY A 98 10.16 -5.81 8.51
CA GLY A 98 9.27 -5.09 9.42
C GLY A 98 9.48 -3.58 9.40
N CYS A 99 9.87 -3.00 8.25
CA CYS A 99 10.03 -1.54 8.14
C CYS A 99 8.72 -0.76 7.96
N GLY A 100 7.65 -1.43 7.55
CA GLY A 100 6.32 -0.83 7.34
C GLY A 100 6.21 0.09 6.10
N GLU A 101 7.24 0.16 5.26
CA GLU A 101 7.27 1.05 4.08
C GLU A 101 6.20 0.69 3.04
N CYS A 102 6.09 -0.57 2.62
CA CYS A 102 5.02 -0.98 1.71
C CYS A 102 3.65 -0.88 2.36
N CYS A 103 3.55 -1.16 3.66
CA CYS A 103 2.29 -1.18 4.39
C CYS A 103 1.66 0.21 4.43
N ARG A 104 2.47 1.27 4.46
CA ARG A 104 2.02 2.67 4.37
C ARG A 104 1.63 3.11 2.97
N LYS A 105 2.31 2.58 1.95
CA LYS A 105 2.05 2.92 0.54
C LYS A 105 0.78 2.28 -0.01
N GLY A 106 0.42 1.09 0.48
CA GLY A 106 -0.74 0.36 -0.03
C GLY A 106 -0.91 -1.00 0.62
N SER A 107 -2.14 -1.48 0.63
CA SER A 107 -2.45 -2.87 0.96
C SER A 107 -2.26 -3.80 -0.26
N PRO A 108 -1.99 -5.10 -0.04
CA PRO A 108 -1.80 -6.06 -1.11
C PRO A 108 -3.13 -6.44 -1.79
N THR A 109 -3.04 -6.74 -3.08
CA THR A 109 -4.01 -7.53 -3.83
C THR A 109 -3.76 -9.02 -3.58
N LEU A 110 -4.84 -9.78 -3.46
CA LEU A 110 -4.81 -11.22 -3.25
C LEU A 110 -4.68 -11.98 -4.57
N HIS A 111 -3.93 -13.07 -4.54
CA HIS A 111 -3.81 -14.01 -5.66
C HIS A 111 -4.59 -15.28 -5.34
N SER A 112 -4.87 -16.12 -6.35
CA SER A 112 -5.63 -17.37 -6.14
C SER A 112 -5.04 -18.25 -5.02
N GLU A 113 -3.71 -18.23 -4.83
CA GLU A 113 -3.02 -18.92 -3.72
C GLU A 113 -3.43 -18.43 -2.32
N ASP A 114 -3.94 -17.20 -2.20
CA ASP A 114 -4.36 -16.62 -0.92
C ASP A 114 -5.78 -17.04 -0.52
N LEU A 115 -6.49 -17.82 -1.35
CA LEU A 115 -7.85 -18.30 -1.07
C LEU A 115 -7.94 -19.06 0.26
N GLU A 116 -6.94 -19.88 0.59
CA GLU A 116 -6.93 -20.64 1.85
C GLU A 116 -6.83 -19.72 3.08
N LEU A 117 -6.19 -18.55 2.98
CA LEU A 117 -6.15 -17.59 4.08
C LEU A 117 -7.54 -17.07 4.45
N LEU A 118 -8.44 -16.98 3.46
CA LEU A 118 -9.84 -16.57 3.66
C LEU A 118 -10.69 -17.73 4.17
N ARG A 119 -10.53 -18.93 3.59
CA ARG A 119 -11.26 -20.15 4.03
C ARG A 119 -10.98 -20.52 5.48
N GLU A 120 -9.73 -20.36 5.92
CA GLU A 120 -9.31 -20.59 7.30
C GLU A 120 -9.64 -19.42 8.25
N GLY A 121 -10.21 -18.33 7.75
CA GLY A 121 -10.52 -17.13 8.53
C GLY A 121 -9.29 -16.37 9.06
N LYS A 122 -8.12 -16.56 8.44
CA LYS A 122 -6.89 -15.81 8.79
C LYS A 122 -6.96 -14.36 8.33
N ILE A 123 -7.69 -14.13 7.24
CA ILE A 123 -8.06 -12.81 6.74
C ILE A 123 -9.59 -12.75 6.77
N PRO A 124 -10.19 -11.86 7.58
CA PRO A 124 -11.64 -11.69 7.61
C PRO A 124 -12.19 -11.14 6.28
N TRP A 125 -13.37 -11.60 5.90
CA TRP A 125 -14.09 -11.11 4.72
C TRP A 125 -14.39 -9.60 4.79
N ALA A 126 -14.62 -9.07 6.00
CA ALA A 126 -14.85 -7.64 6.25
C ALA A 126 -13.61 -6.78 5.96
N ASP A 127 -12.41 -7.37 5.90
CA ASP A 127 -11.14 -6.67 5.68
C ASP A 127 -10.68 -6.71 4.22
N ILE A 128 -11.52 -7.20 3.31
CA ILE A 128 -11.28 -7.21 1.86
C ILE A 128 -12.36 -6.44 1.10
N TYR A 129 -12.04 -6.13 -0.15
CA TYR A 129 -12.97 -5.54 -1.10
C TYR A 129 -12.57 -5.87 -2.54
N THR A 130 -13.48 -5.60 -3.47
CA THR A 130 -13.26 -5.84 -4.89
C THR A 130 -12.95 -4.55 -5.62
N LEU A 131 -11.89 -4.59 -6.41
CA LEU A 131 -11.63 -3.66 -7.51
C LEU A 131 -12.11 -4.33 -8.78
N ARG A 132 -13.09 -3.73 -9.47
CA ARG A 132 -13.70 -4.36 -10.64
C ARG A 132 -12.89 -4.08 -11.91
N ALA A 133 -13.04 -4.96 -12.90
CA ALA A 133 -12.50 -4.73 -14.23
C ALA A 133 -13.03 -3.40 -14.80
N GLY A 134 -12.17 -2.67 -15.50
CA GLY A 134 -12.45 -1.34 -16.03
C GLY A 134 -12.32 -0.19 -15.03
N GLU A 135 -12.16 -0.45 -13.73
CA GLU A 135 -11.97 0.62 -12.74
C GLU A 135 -10.56 1.22 -12.81
N PRO A 136 -10.42 2.55 -12.61
CA PRO A 136 -9.12 3.18 -12.45
C PRO A 136 -8.57 2.90 -11.06
N VAL A 137 -7.27 2.60 -11.00
CA VAL A 137 -6.52 2.36 -9.78
C VAL A 137 -5.19 3.12 -9.81
N ARG A 138 -4.73 3.54 -8.63
CA ARG A 138 -3.35 4.04 -8.47
C ARG A 138 -2.44 2.88 -8.09
N SER A 139 -1.32 2.79 -8.79
CA SER A 139 -0.22 1.92 -8.39
C SER A 139 0.73 2.71 -7.49
N PRO A 140 1.23 2.17 -6.38
CA PRO A 140 2.29 2.83 -5.61
C PRO A 140 3.64 2.87 -6.35
N PHE A 141 3.73 2.24 -7.53
CA PHE A 141 4.94 2.12 -8.34
C PHE A 141 4.86 2.84 -9.69
N GLN A 142 3.70 3.35 -10.09
CA GLN A 142 3.51 4.04 -11.37
C GLN A 142 2.81 5.36 -11.11
N GLU A 143 3.20 6.40 -11.84
CA GLU A 143 2.51 7.69 -11.80
C GLU A 143 1.16 7.60 -12.52
N GLY A 144 0.15 8.23 -11.93
CA GLY A 144 -1.19 8.33 -12.51
C GLY A 144 -2.12 7.14 -12.25
N LEU A 145 -3.28 7.19 -12.90
CA LEU A 145 -4.30 6.14 -12.86
C LEU A 145 -4.07 5.13 -13.97
N THR A 146 -4.20 3.85 -13.65
CA THR A 146 -4.22 2.75 -14.62
C THR A 146 -5.58 2.09 -14.59
N ILE A 147 -6.12 1.72 -15.75
CA ILE A 147 -7.37 0.97 -15.85
C ILE A 147 -7.09 -0.51 -15.63
N LEU A 148 -7.83 -1.13 -14.70
CA LEU A 148 -7.75 -2.57 -14.49
C LEU A 148 -8.36 -3.33 -15.67
N THR A 149 -7.62 -4.30 -16.20
CA THR A 149 -8.11 -5.20 -17.26
C THR A 149 -8.94 -6.35 -16.70
N GLU A 150 -8.74 -6.69 -15.43
CA GLU A 150 -9.37 -7.79 -14.72
C GLU A 150 -9.72 -7.38 -13.29
N GLU A 151 -10.67 -8.08 -12.67
CA GLU A 151 -11.01 -7.82 -11.27
C GLU A 151 -9.90 -8.27 -10.32
N ARG A 152 -9.87 -7.63 -9.15
CA ARG A 152 -8.87 -7.89 -8.11
C ARG A 152 -9.51 -7.82 -6.74
N ILE A 153 -9.28 -8.83 -5.91
CA ILE A 153 -9.61 -8.79 -4.48
C ILE A 153 -8.44 -8.16 -3.72
N LYS A 154 -8.70 -7.13 -2.92
CA LYS A 154 -7.66 -6.37 -2.23
C LYS A 154 -7.97 -6.25 -0.74
N LEU A 155 -6.93 -6.31 0.09
CA LEU A 155 -7.05 -5.98 1.51
C LEU A 155 -7.44 -4.51 1.67
N ARG A 156 -8.21 -4.17 2.69
CA ARG A 156 -8.58 -2.78 2.98
C ARG A 156 -7.41 -1.94 3.44
N GLU A 157 -7.56 -0.64 3.19
CA GLU A 157 -6.76 0.40 3.78
C GLU A 157 -7.51 1.07 4.93
N LYS A 158 -6.76 1.76 5.80
CA LYS A 158 -7.33 2.56 6.88
C LYS A 158 -8.12 3.73 6.31
N PRO A 159 -9.22 4.15 6.96
CA PRO A 159 -10.02 5.28 6.50
C PRO A 159 -9.17 6.54 6.26
N GLY A 160 -9.33 7.16 5.08
CA GLY A 160 -8.60 8.37 4.70
C GLY A 160 -7.12 8.18 4.41
N SER A 161 -6.64 6.95 4.27
CA SER A 161 -5.23 6.63 4.03
C SER A 161 -5.07 5.49 3.01
N THR A 162 -3.85 5.33 2.48
CA THR A 162 -3.43 4.15 1.71
C THR A 162 -2.78 3.08 2.60
N GLU A 163 -2.67 3.33 3.90
CA GLU A 163 -2.04 2.41 4.85
C GLU A 163 -2.91 1.15 5.02
N CYS A 164 -2.30 -0.03 4.95
CA CYS A 164 -2.98 -1.30 5.12
C CYS A 164 -3.67 -1.41 6.50
N CYS A 165 -4.91 -1.92 6.53
CA CYS A 165 -5.69 -2.08 7.76
C CYS A 165 -5.03 -2.99 8.81
N PHE A 166 -4.21 -3.96 8.40
CA PHE A 166 -3.48 -4.86 9.30
C PHE A 166 -2.14 -4.33 9.79
N PHE A 167 -1.77 -3.11 9.41
CA PHE A 167 -0.51 -2.52 9.83
C PHE A 167 -0.72 -1.60 11.03
N ASP A 168 -0.01 -1.87 12.12
CA ASP A 168 0.08 -0.98 13.27
C ASP A 168 1.23 0.00 13.08
N GLY A 169 0.88 1.26 12.86
CA GLY A 169 1.81 2.35 12.61
C GLY A 169 2.59 2.81 13.84
N GLU A 170 2.10 2.52 15.05
CA GLU A 170 2.76 2.88 16.30
C GLU A 170 3.91 1.92 16.60
N THR A 171 3.71 0.63 16.33
CA THR A 171 4.68 -0.43 16.63
C THR A 171 5.47 -0.91 15.41
N ASP A 172 5.15 -0.42 14.21
CA ASP A 172 5.64 -0.92 12.93
C ASP A 172 5.34 -2.42 12.68
N GLN A 173 4.26 -2.97 13.26
CA GLN A 173 3.93 -4.39 13.17
C GLN A 173 2.80 -4.69 12.20
N CYS A 174 2.87 -5.86 11.57
CA CYS A 174 1.75 -6.43 10.81
C CYS A 174 1.03 -7.43 11.69
N THR A 175 -0.25 -7.20 11.96
CA THR A 175 -1.06 -8.05 12.86
C THR A 175 -1.32 -9.44 12.27
N ILE A 176 -1.19 -9.59 10.95
CA ILE A 176 -1.27 -10.88 10.24
C ILE A 176 0.08 -11.36 9.72
N TYR A 177 1.22 -10.99 10.34
CA TYR A 177 2.56 -11.27 9.78
C TYR A 177 2.81 -12.73 9.39
N LEU A 178 2.29 -13.69 10.17
CA LEU A 178 2.41 -15.13 9.88
C LEU A 178 1.48 -15.61 8.75
N HIS A 179 0.42 -14.86 8.46
CA HIS A 179 -0.64 -15.17 7.49
C HIS A 179 -0.72 -14.13 6.36
N ARG A 180 0.42 -13.51 6.04
CA ARG A 180 0.49 -12.46 5.01
C ARG A 180 0.18 -13.01 3.62
N PRO A 181 -0.54 -12.27 2.75
CA PRO A 181 -0.79 -12.64 1.36
C PRO A 181 0.47 -12.81 0.51
N LEU A 182 0.34 -13.47 -0.65
CA LEU A 182 1.41 -13.77 -1.59
C LEU A 182 2.20 -12.51 -1.96
N GLN A 183 1.51 -11.41 -2.29
CA GLN A 183 2.18 -10.15 -2.63
C GLN A 183 3.09 -9.63 -1.50
N CYS A 184 2.64 -9.76 -0.25
CA CYS A 184 3.46 -9.41 0.92
C CYS A 184 4.62 -10.39 1.16
N ARG A 185 4.45 -11.67 0.82
CA ARG A 185 5.50 -12.71 0.93
C ARG A 185 6.55 -12.62 -0.19
N ALA A 186 6.16 -12.10 -1.36
CA ALA A 186 7.05 -11.88 -2.50
C ALA A 186 7.97 -10.66 -2.32
N GLN A 187 7.57 -9.70 -1.48
CA GLN A 187 8.45 -8.66 -0.92
C GLN A 187 9.10 -7.73 -1.96
N ALA A 188 8.35 -7.38 -3.00
CA ALA A 188 8.77 -6.43 -4.02
C ALA A 188 8.66 -4.95 -3.57
N CYS A 189 8.79 -4.66 -2.28
CA CYS A 189 8.42 -3.36 -1.70
C CYS A 189 9.27 -2.19 -2.20
N TRP A 190 10.48 -2.49 -2.71
CA TRP A 190 11.50 -1.51 -3.13
C TRP A 190 11.98 -1.70 -4.58
N ASP A 191 11.54 -2.77 -5.25
CA ASP A 191 11.99 -3.02 -6.62
C ASP A 191 10.76 -3.28 -7.51
N PRO A 192 10.30 -2.30 -8.28
CA PRO A 192 9.18 -2.48 -9.20
C PRO A 192 9.45 -3.58 -10.24
N ARG A 193 10.72 -3.90 -10.53
CA ARG A 193 11.13 -4.99 -11.44
C ARG A 193 11.01 -6.37 -10.81
N SER A 194 10.97 -6.47 -9.49
CA SER A 194 10.75 -7.74 -8.79
C SER A 194 9.26 -8.16 -8.79
N THR A 195 8.36 -7.27 -9.22
CA THR A 195 6.94 -7.52 -9.42
C THR A 195 6.66 -8.52 -10.54
N THR A 196 7.60 -8.74 -11.48
CA THR A 196 7.40 -9.63 -12.64
C THR A 196 6.97 -11.04 -12.25
N ARG A 197 7.46 -11.58 -11.12
CA ARG A 197 7.03 -12.90 -10.64
C ARG A 197 5.58 -12.95 -10.17
N LEU A 198 5.03 -11.83 -9.70
CA LEU A 198 3.62 -11.74 -9.31
C LEU A 198 2.73 -11.37 -10.48
N THR A 199 3.24 -10.62 -11.46
CA THR A 199 2.46 -10.19 -12.63
C THR A 199 1.87 -11.37 -13.41
N ASP A 200 2.58 -12.50 -13.44
CA ASP A 200 2.13 -13.70 -14.14
C ASP A 200 1.24 -14.62 -13.27
N MET A 201 1.06 -14.30 -11.98
CA MET A 201 0.25 -15.09 -11.07
C MET A 201 -1.21 -14.66 -11.15
N PRO A 202 -2.17 -15.61 -11.19
CA PRO A 202 -3.58 -15.26 -11.26
C PRO A 202 -4.02 -14.53 -9.99
N HIS A 203 -4.73 -13.42 -10.19
CA HIS A 203 -5.40 -12.73 -9.09
C HIS A 203 -6.60 -13.55 -8.60
N LEU A 204 -6.87 -13.44 -7.30
CA LEU A 204 -8.08 -14.01 -6.74
C LEU A 204 -9.30 -13.26 -7.27
N THR A 205 -10.29 -14.01 -7.71
CA THR A 205 -11.55 -13.50 -8.27
C THR A 205 -12.72 -13.73 -7.32
N ARG A 206 -13.81 -12.99 -7.50
CA ARG A 206 -15.05 -13.26 -6.76
C ARG A 206 -15.68 -14.60 -7.18
N ALA A 207 -15.46 -15.02 -8.43
CA ALA A 207 -15.91 -16.33 -8.92
C ALA A 207 -15.28 -17.49 -8.12
N GLU A 208 -14.00 -17.39 -7.79
CA GLU A 208 -13.32 -18.36 -6.91
C GLU A 208 -13.82 -18.26 -5.46
N LEU A 209 -14.05 -17.05 -4.95
CA LEU A 209 -14.52 -16.83 -3.58
C LEU A 209 -15.92 -17.40 -3.32
N PHE A 210 -16.84 -17.19 -4.27
CA PHE A 210 -18.25 -17.56 -4.15
C PHE A 210 -18.60 -18.80 -4.99
N GLN A 211 -17.60 -19.64 -5.27
CA GLN A 211 -17.79 -20.88 -6.00
C GLN A 211 -18.92 -21.71 -5.37
N GLY A 212 -19.90 -22.11 -6.19
CA GLY A 212 -21.07 -22.88 -5.74
C GLY A 212 -22.26 -22.05 -5.26
N VAL A 213 -22.21 -20.73 -5.39
CA VAL A 213 -23.33 -19.81 -5.12
C VAL A 213 -23.76 -19.09 -6.41
N ASP A 214 -24.27 -19.87 -7.37
CA ASP A 214 -24.57 -19.40 -8.74
C ASP A 214 -25.45 -18.14 -8.77
N LEU A 215 -26.51 -18.10 -7.94
CA LEU A 215 -27.38 -16.93 -7.83
C LEU A 215 -26.62 -15.64 -7.49
N LEU A 216 -25.62 -15.72 -6.60
CA LEU A 216 -24.84 -14.55 -6.21
C LEU A 216 -23.92 -14.11 -7.35
N LEU A 217 -23.31 -15.06 -8.05
CA LEU A 217 -22.47 -14.80 -9.22
C LEU A 217 -23.26 -14.14 -10.35
N ASP A 218 -24.46 -14.64 -10.66
CA ASP A 218 -25.35 -14.07 -11.69
C ASP A 218 -25.74 -12.62 -11.34
N LEU A 219 -26.06 -12.36 -10.07
CA LEU A 219 -26.41 -11.01 -9.60
C LEU A 219 -25.24 -10.03 -9.66
N MET A 220 -24.02 -10.52 -9.40
CA MET A 220 -22.81 -9.72 -9.52
C MET A 220 -22.46 -9.42 -10.97
N GLU A 221 -22.66 -10.37 -11.88
CA GLU A 221 -22.49 -10.15 -13.31
C GLU A 221 -23.50 -9.10 -13.82
N GLU A 222 -24.78 -9.24 -13.47
CA GLU A 222 -25.81 -8.25 -13.80
C GLU A 222 -25.47 -6.86 -13.26
N HIS A 223 -24.97 -6.78 -12.02
CA HIS A 223 -24.48 -5.54 -11.45
C HIS A 223 -23.35 -4.95 -12.29
N ASP A 224 -22.34 -5.74 -12.64
CA ASP A 224 -21.17 -5.23 -13.37
C ASP A 224 -21.52 -4.76 -14.78
N GLN A 225 -22.46 -5.43 -15.45
CA GLN A 225 -22.97 -4.99 -16.75
C GLN A 225 -23.72 -3.65 -16.67
N ARG A 226 -24.57 -3.47 -15.65
CA ARG A 226 -25.43 -2.28 -15.51
C ARG A 226 -24.73 -1.10 -14.85
N CYS A 227 -23.76 -1.40 -13.99
CA CYS A 227 -23.08 -0.47 -13.10
C CYS A 227 -21.55 -0.51 -13.30
N SER A 228 -21.10 -0.58 -14.56
CA SER A 228 -19.67 -0.51 -14.90
C SER A 228 -19.10 0.91 -14.77
N PHE A 229 -17.80 1.00 -14.50
CA PHE A 229 -17.09 2.29 -14.51
C PHE A 229 -17.17 2.97 -15.88
N GLU A 230 -17.14 2.22 -16.98
CA GLU A 230 -17.27 2.77 -18.33
C GLU A 230 -18.60 3.53 -18.52
N ARG A 231 -19.71 3.00 -18.01
CA ARG A 231 -21.01 3.69 -18.05
C ARG A 231 -21.00 4.96 -17.23
N LEU A 232 -20.39 4.93 -16.04
CA LEU A 232 -20.20 6.12 -15.20
C LEU A 232 -19.36 7.17 -15.92
N HIS A 233 -18.22 6.77 -16.49
CA HIS A 233 -17.32 7.64 -17.22
C HIS A 233 -18.01 8.32 -18.42
N LYS A 234 -18.74 7.55 -19.24
CA LYS A 234 -19.51 8.08 -20.38
C LYS A 234 -20.56 9.11 -19.94
N ALA A 235 -21.23 8.87 -18.82
CA ALA A 235 -22.19 9.83 -18.26
C ALA A 235 -21.49 11.15 -17.85
N PHE A 236 -20.29 11.07 -17.26
CA PHE A 236 -19.49 12.24 -16.91
C PHE A 236 -18.89 12.97 -18.12
N GLU A 237 -18.44 12.25 -19.14
CA GLU A 237 -18.00 12.86 -20.41
C GLU A 237 -19.14 13.67 -21.04
N LYS A 238 -20.35 13.09 -21.06
CA LYS A 238 -21.54 13.78 -21.54
C LYS A 238 -21.88 14.99 -20.68
N LEU A 239 -21.81 14.88 -19.35
CA LEU A 239 -22.03 15.99 -18.43
C LEU A 239 -21.13 17.18 -18.74
N HIS A 240 -19.85 16.91 -18.99
CA HIS A 240 -18.88 17.91 -19.38
C HIS A 240 -19.20 18.54 -20.75
N GLN A 241 -19.51 17.71 -21.75
CA GLN A 241 -19.84 18.17 -23.11
C GLN A 241 -21.11 19.02 -23.17
N THR A 242 -22.10 18.73 -22.32
CA THR A 242 -23.37 19.46 -22.28
C THR A 242 -23.36 20.64 -21.30
N GLY A 243 -22.22 20.95 -20.66
CA GLY A 243 -22.13 22.04 -19.69
C GLY A 243 -23.07 21.89 -18.48
N GLY A 244 -23.43 20.65 -18.11
CA GLY A 244 -24.32 20.38 -16.97
C GLY A 244 -25.72 19.86 -17.31
N ASP A 245 -26.22 20.02 -18.54
CA ASP A 245 -27.61 19.67 -18.89
C ASP A 245 -27.98 18.19 -18.71
N SER A 246 -26.98 17.30 -18.64
CA SER A 246 -27.16 15.86 -18.43
C SER A 246 -26.94 15.40 -16.98
N VAL A 247 -26.91 16.31 -16.00
CA VAL A 247 -26.71 15.97 -14.58
C VAL A 247 -27.71 14.94 -14.05
N GLU A 248 -28.96 15.02 -14.49
CA GLU A 248 -30.02 14.09 -14.10
C GLU A 248 -29.70 12.64 -14.52
N GLU A 249 -28.97 12.45 -15.63
CA GLU A 249 -28.53 11.12 -16.06
C GLU A 249 -27.51 10.52 -15.08
N VAL A 250 -26.56 11.33 -14.61
CA VAL A 250 -25.57 10.91 -13.60
C VAL A 250 -26.26 10.62 -12.27
N LEU A 251 -27.17 11.47 -11.81
CA LEU A 251 -27.91 11.25 -10.57
C LEU A 251 -28.78 9.99 -10.62
N ARG A 252 -29.46 9.73 -11.74
CA ARG A 252 -30.20 8.48 -11.95
C ARG A 252 -29.27 7.26 -11.93
N LEU A 253 -28.09 7.36 -12.52
CA LEU A 253 -27.13 6.28 -12.54
C LEU A 253 -26.59 5.98 -11.13
N LEU A 254 -26.24 7.01 -10.35
CA LEU A 254 -25.84 6.91 -8.95
C LEU A 254 -26.93 6.29 -8.07
N SER A 255 -28.16 6.77 -8.21
CA SER A 255 -29.31 6.28 -7.45
C SER A 255 -29.66 4.84 -7.81
N TYR A 256 -29.64 4.48 -9.10
CA TYR A 256 -29.88 3.11 -9.54
C TYR A 256 -28.86 2.14 -8.91
N GLU A 257 -27.59 2.51 -8.97
CA GLU A 257 -26.48 1.73 -8.46
C GLU A 257 -26.60 1.49 -6.94
N ASP A 258 -26.83 2.56 -6.17
CA ASP A 258 -27.03 2.49 -4.72
C ASP A 258 -28.25 1.64 -4.32
N HIS A 259 -29.38 1.83 -4.99
CA HIS A 259 -30.58 1.01 -4.76
C HIS A 259 -30.34 -0.46 -5.09
N PHE A 260 -29.64 -0.76 -6.20
CA PHE A 260 -29.36 -2.13 -6.61
C PHE A 260 -28.57 -2.87 -5.54
N ARG A 261 -27.43 -2.31 -5.09
CA ARG A 261 -26.57 -2.95 -4.08
C ARG A 261 -27.28 -3.07 -2.73
N THR A 262 -28.02 -2.04 -2.31
CA THR A 262 -28.72 -2.02 -1.02
C THR A 262 -29.84 -3.05 -1.00
N PHE A 263 -30.70 -3.05 -2.03
CA PHE A 263 -31.79 -4.01 -2.13
C PHE A 263 -31.29 -5.46 -2.12
N LEU A 264 -30.24 -5.79 -2.88
CA LEU A 264 -29.72 -7.15 -2.91
C LEU A 264 -29.04 -7.56 -1.62
N CYS A 265 -28.27 -6.66 -0.98
CA CYS A 265 -27.70 -6.91 0.33
C CYS A 265 -28.78 -7.23 1.37
N ASP A 266 -29.85 -6.45 1.41
CA ASP A 266 -30.98 -6.67 2.32
C ASP A 266 -31.67 -8.01 2.05
N ARG A 267 -31.92 -8.34 0.78
CA ARG A 267 -32.63 -9.56 0.39
C ARG A 267 -31.82 -10.83 0.65
N LEU A 268 -30.50 -10.76 0.52
CA LEU A 268 -29.61 -11.90 0.69
C LEU A 268 -28.95 -11.94 2.08
N ASN A 269 -29.28 -10.98 2.97
CA ASN A 269 -28.65 -10.80 4.28
C ASN A 269 -27.11 -10.70 4.19
N ILE A 270 -26.60 -9.99 3.17
CA ILE A 270 -25.17 -9.73 3.05
C ILE A 270 -24.81 -8.63 4.06
N PRO A 271 -23.86 -8.87 4.99
CA PRO A 271 -23.42 -7.85 5.94
C PRO A 271 -22.90 -6.59 5.22
N ASP A 272 -23.19 -5.41 5.77
CA ASP A 272 -22.76 -4.13 5.18
C ASP A 272 -21.25 -4.04 4.98
N GLU A 273 -20.49 -4.58 5.92
CA GLU A 273 -19.04 -4.70 5.85
C GLU A 273 -18.56 -5.54 4.66
N ASN A 274 -19.37 -6.46 4.12
CA ASN A 274 -19.03 -7.27 2.95
C ASN A 274 -19.57 -6.69 1.64
N ARG A 275 -20.32 -5.58 1.68
CA ARG A 275 -20.91 -4.97 0.47
C ARG A 275 -19.85 -4.62 -0.58
N ARG A 276 -18.72 -4.05 -0.16
CA ARG A 276 -17.59 -3.69 -1.05
C ARG A 276 -16.85 -4.92 -1.59
N LEU A 277 -16.96 -6.07 -0.93
CA LEU A 277 -16.45 -7.33 -1.48
C LEU A 277 -17.36 -7.82 -2.60
N VAL A 278 -18.68 -7.80 -2.40
CA VAL A 278 -19.63 -8.34 -3.38
C VAL A 278 -19.75 -7.44 -4.61
N PHE A 279 -19.97 -6.14 -4.41
CA PHE A 279 -20.29 -5.19 -5.50
C PHE A 279 -19.16 -4.21 -5.84
N GLY A 280 -18.01 -4.31 -5.15
CA GLY A 280 -16.91 -3.35 -5.31
C GLY A 280 -17.24 -1.96 -4.75
N ARG A 281 -16.42 -0.98 -5.13
CA ARG A 281 -16.62 0.44 -4.77
C ARG A 281 -17.94 0.95 -5.35
N SER A 282 -18.67 1.75 -4.59
CA SER A 282 -19.87 2.43 -5.12
C SER A 282 -19.52 3.49 -6.12
N PHE A 283 -20.48 3.87 -6.96
CA PHE A 283 -20.28 5.01 -7.84
C PHE A 283 -19.98 6.29 -7.05
N SER A 284 -20.63 6.48 -5.90
CA SER A 284 -20.36 7.60 -4.99
C SER A 284 -18.91 7.63 -4.50
N GLU A 285 -18.31 6.46 -4.25
CA GLU A 285 -16.90 6.33 -3.86
C GLU A 285 -15.92 6.59 -5.02
N LEU A 286 -16.41 6.50 -6.26
CA LEU A 286 -15.62 6.76 -7.48
C LEU A 286 -15.75 8.21 -7.96
N LEU A 287 -16.72 8.99 -7.48
CA LEU A 287 -16.90 10.41 -7.84
C LEU A 287 -15.65 11.29 -7.68
N PRO A 288 -14.77 11.08 -6.67
CA PRO A 288 -13.54 11.86 -6.55
C PRO A 288 -12.63 11.82 -7.78
N ILE A 289 -12.69 10.76 -8.59
CA ILE A 289 -11.94 10.66 -9.85
C ILE A 289 -12.38 11.74 -10.85
N PHE A 290 -13.63 12.18 -10.76
CA PHE A 290 -14.20 13.25 -11.57
C PHE A 290 -14.15 14.62 -10.87
N GLY A 291 -13.48 14.73 -9.71
CA GLY A 291 -13.40 15.95 -8.92
C GLY A 291 -14.73 16.35 -8.25
N LEU A 292 -15.63 15.39 -8.04
CA LEU A 292 -16.95 15.62 -7.45
C LEU A 292 -17.20 14.71 -6.25
N LYS A 293 -18.16 15.10 -5.42
CA LYS A 293 -18.72 14.28 -4.37
C LYS A 293 -20.24 14.44 -4.34
N LEU A 294 -20.89 13.45 -3.74
CA LEU A 294 -22.33 13.44 -3.52
C LEU A 294 -22.65 14.05 -2.15
N VAL A 295 -23.60 14.97 -2.09
CA VAL A 295 -24.11 15.55 -0.83
C VAL A 295 -25.61 15.39 -0.79
N THR A 296 -26.13 14.99 0.36
CA THR A 296 -27.57 14.99 0.63
C THR A 296 -27.92 16.29 1.36
N GLU A 297 -28.82 17.04 0.77
CA GLU A 297 -29.33 18.30 1.30
C GLU A 297 -30.36 18.05 2.43
N SER A 298 -30.68 19.11 3.17
CA SER A 298 -31.63 19.04 4.30
C SER A 298 -33.05 18.59 3.92
N ASP A 299 -33.43 18.72 2.65
CA ASP A 299 -34.72 18.27 2.11
C ASP A 299 -34.70 16.82 1.60
N GLY A 300 -33.57 16.13 1.75
CA GLY A 300 -33.36 14.76 1.27
C GLY A 300 -32.99 14.66 -0.21
N SER A 301 -32.93 15.79 -0.94
CA SER A 301 -32.41 15.80 -2.31
C SER A 301 -30.91 15.54 -2.32
N THR A 302 -30.41 15.00 -3.42
CA THR A 302 -29.01 14.64 -3.57
C THR A 302 -28.39 15.43 -4.71
N CYS A 303 -27.27 16.10 -4.44
CA CYS A 303 -26.59 16.98 -5.39
C CYS A 303 -25.12 16.57 -5.58
N LEU A 304 -24.60 16.86 -6.77
CA LEU A 304 -23.17 16.77 -7.08
C LEU A 304 -22.51 18.11 -6.76
N VAL A 305 -21.46 18.09 -5.95
CA VAL A 305 -20.67 19.28 -5.61
C VAL A 305 -19.19 19.00 -5.86
N PRO A 306 -18.36 20.04 -6.08
CA PRO A 306 -16.92 19.88 -6.16
C PRO A 306 -16.37 19.15 -4.93
N ASP A 307 -15.56 18.13 -5.18
CA ASP A 307 -14.73 17.52 -4.15
C ASP A 307 -13.58 18.49 -3.92
N GLY A 308 -13.64 19.29 -2.84
CA GLY A 308 -12.65 20.34 -2.52
C GLY A 308 -11.23 19.84 -2.22
N ARG A 309 -10.89 18.64 -2.71
CA ARG A 309 -9.53 18.13 -2.85
C ARG A 309 -9.04 18.63 -4.22
N ASP A 310 -8.26 19.70 -4.21
CA ASP A 310 -7.51 20.11 -5.40
C ASP A 310 -6.71 18.90 -5.90
N GLY A 311 -6.79 18.59 -7.20
CA GLY A 311 -6.21 17.38 -7.77
C GLY A 311 -4.73 17.22 -7.47
N GLU A 312 -4.39 16.20 -6.69
CA GLU A 312 -3.03 15.65 -6.48
C GLU A 312 -2.81 14.34 -7.24
#